data_AF-A0A0N4U4B0-F1
#
_entry.id   AF-A0A0N4U4B0-F1
#
_cell.length_a   1.000
_cell.length_b   1.000
_cell.length_c   1.000
_cell.angle_alpha   90.00
_cell.angle_beta   90.00
_cell.angle_gamma   90.00
#
_symmetry.space_group_name_H-M   'P 1'
#
loop_
_entity.id
_entity.type
_entity.pdbx_description
1 polymer ?
#
loop_
_entity_poly.entity_id
_entity_poly.type
_entity_poly.pdbx_seq_one_letter_code
_entity_poly.pdbx_strand_id
1 'polypeptide(L)' 'MSIGHINIRERKLEDAVFEGWLLKRGEHIKNWRRRYFMLYDDGALFGFKTKPELGQPFPDPLNDFIVKGVQVNESI' A
#
# COMPACT_ATOMS: atom_id res chain seq x y z
N MET A 1 1.90 -21.36 5.08
CA MET A 1 1.65 -21.31 3.63
C MET A 1 2.08 -19.94 3.15
N SER A 2 3.06 -19.86 2.25
CA SER A 2 3.56 -18.58 1.74
C SER A 2 2.48 -17.98 0.84
N ILE A 3 1.56 -17.21 1.43
CA ILE A 3 0.72 -16.27 0.68
C ILE A 3 1.66 -15.52 -0.25
N GLY A 4 1.40 -15.63 -1.56
CA GLY A 4 2.35 -15.33 -2.64
C GLY A 4 3.21 -14.11 -2.32
N HIS A 5 4.53 -14.27 -2.48
CA HIS A 5 5.49 -13.22 -2.16
C HIS A 5 4.99 -11.90 -2.73
N ILE A 6 4.67 -10.98 -1.82
CA ILE A 6 4.29 -9.62 -2.17
C ILE A 6 5.59 -8.92 -2.57
N ASN A 7 6.10 -9.26 -3.76
CA ASN A 7 7.40 -8.77 -4.18
C ASN A 7 7.24 -7.36 -4.74
N ILE A 8 7.54 -6.35 -3.93
CA ILE A 8 7.48 -4.96 -4.34
C ILE A 8 8.41 -4.65 -5.53
N ARG A 9 9.52 -5.38 -5.67
CA ARG A 9 10.51 -5.14 -6.73
C ARG A 9 10.03 -5.54 -8.12
N GLU A 10 9.00 -6.37 -8.18
CA GLU A 10 8.37 -6.81 -9.44
C GLU A 10 7.14 -5.94 -9.81
N ARG A 11 6.77 -4.98 -8.96
CA ARG A 11 5.61 -4.12 -9.19
C ARG A 11 6.00 -2.88 -10.01
N LYS A 12 5.04 -2.38 -10.80
CA LYS A 12 5.18 -1.13 -11.56
C LYS A 12 4.06 -0.15 -11.22
N LEU A 13 4.30 1.15 -11.44
CA LEU A 13 3.32 2.21 -11.13
C LEU A 13 2.04 2.04 -11.93
N GLU A 14 2.18 1.65 -13.19
CA GLU A 14 1.09 1.47 -14.15
C GLU A 14 0.15 0.32 -13.80
N ASP A 15 0.62 -0.67 -13.02
CA ASP A 15 -0.19 -1.82 -12.60
C ASP A 15 -1.06 -1.51 -11.36
N ALA A 16 -0.85 -0.35 -10.72
CA ALA A 16 -1.66 0.07 -9.60
C ALA A 16 -3.07 0.46 -10.08
N VAL A 17 -4.10 -0.21 -9.57
CA VAL A 17 -5.51 0.08 -9.89
C VAL A 17 -6.02 1.33 -9.19
N PHE A 18 -5.38 1.70 -8.07
CA PHE A 18 -5.68 2.93 -7.35
C PHE A 18 -4.45 3.41 -6.59
N GLU A 19 -4.27 4.72 -6.50
CA GLU A 19 -3.20 5.31 -5.71
C GLU A 19 -3.60 6.65 -5.11
N GLY A 20 -2.98 7.03 -3.99
CA GLY A 20 -3.22 8.34 -3.39
C GLY A 20 -2.71 8.49 -1.96
N TRP A 21 -2.79 9.71 -1.46
CA TRP A 21 -2.43 10.04 -0.09
C TRP A 21 -3.55 9.67 0.88
N LEU A 22 -3.23 8.90 1.92
CA LEU A 22 -4.11 8.64 3.05
C LEU A 22 -3.45 9.07 4.36
N LEU A 23 -4.27 9.44 5.33
CA LEU A 23 -3.86 9.56 6.72
C LEU A 23 -4.06 8.20 7.40
N LYS A 24 -2.97 7.63 7.92
CA LYS A 24 -3.00 6.37 8.68
C LYS A 24 -2.62 6.65 10.13
N ARG A 25 -3.40 6.11 11.07
CA ARG A 25 -3.05 6.12 12.49
C ARG A 25 -1.98 5.06 12.78
N GLY A 26 -0.96 5.43 13.54
CA GLY A 26 0.03 4.47 14.03
C GLY A 26 -0.57 3.48 15.04
N GLU A 27 0.04 2.29 15.13
CA GLU A 27 -0.43 1.22 16.00
C GLU A 27 -0.07 1.48 17.47
N HIS A 28 1.24 1.52 17.78
CA HIS A 28 1.73 1.79 19.13
C HIS A 28 1.69 3.27 19.49
N ILE A 29 2.15 4.13 18.58
CA ILE A 29 2.07 5.59 18.72
C ILE A 29 0.93 6.07 17.85
N LYS A 30 -0.22 6.37 18.48
CA LYS A 30 -1.52 6.64 17.82
C LYS A 30 -1.62 8.01 17.12
N ASN A 31 -0.51 8.57 16.64
CA ASN A 31 -0.57 9.76 15.82
C ASN A 31 -0.97 9.41 14.37
N TRP A 32 -1.51 10.40 13.67
CA TRP A 32 -1.85 10.29 12.26
C TRP A 32 -0.67 10.68 11.41
N ARG A 33 -0.38 9.88 10.38
CA ARG A 33 0.74 10.09 9.47
C ARG A 33 0.27 9.93 8.04
N ARG A 34 0.69 10.84 7.16
CA ARG A 34 0.46 10.71 5.71
C ARG A 34 1.31 9.58 5.14
N ARG A 35 0.71 8.76 4.29
CA ARG A 35 1.38 7.75 3.48
C ARG A 35 0.76 7.75 2.10
N TYR A 36 1.59 7.59 1.10
CA TYR A 36 1.14 7.41 -0.27
C TYR A 36 0.88 5.94 -0.49
N PHE A 37 -0.38 5.57 -0.67
CA PHE A 37 -0.77 4.18 -0.87
C PHE A 37 -0.97 3.86 -2.35
N MET A 38 -0.60 2.65 -2.73
CA MET A 38 -0.84 2.08 -4.05
C MET A 38 -1.47 0.70 -3.88
N LEU A 39 -2.64 0.53 -4.48
CA LEU A 39 -3.41 -0.71 -4.50
C LEU A 39 -3.20 -1.39 -5.85
N TYR A 40 -2.93 -2.69 -5.82
CA TYR A 40 -2.81 -3.55 -6.99
C TYR A 40 -4.03 -4.48 -7.07
N ASP A 41 -4.26 -5.02 -8.27
CA ASP A 41 -5.41 -5.86 -8.61
C ASP A 41 -5.50 -7.17 -7.80
N ASP A 42 -4.35 -7.74 -7.44
CA ASP A 42 -4.23 -8.91 -6.57
C ASP A 42 -4.47 -8.60 -5.08
N GLY A 43 -4.78 -7.34 -4.77
CA GLY A 43 -5.06 -6.83 -3.43
C GLY A 43 -3.81 -6.48 -2.63
N ALA A 44 -2.62 -6.49 -3.22
CA ALA A 44 -1.44 -5.91 -2.57
C ALA A 44 -1.64 -4.40 -2.39
N LEU A 45 -1.46 -3.92 -1.17
CA LEU A 45 -1.59 -2.52 -0.80
C LEU A 45 -0.30 -2.06 -0.12
N PHE A 46 0.47 -1.26 -0.84
CA PHE A 46 1.74 -0.73 -0.35
C PHE A 46 1.60 0.72 0.07
N GLY A 47 2.22 1.09 1.19
CA GLY A 47 2.25 2.46 1.68
C GLY A 47 3.68 3.00 1.77
N PHE A 48 3.93 4.13 1.13
CA PHE A 48 5.24 4.77 1.04
C PHE A 48 5.27 6.09 1.80
N LYS A 49 6.48 6.53 2.17
CA LYS A 49 6.68 7.86 2.77
C LYS A 49 6.45 8.99 1.76
N THR A 50 6.86 8.76 0.52
CA THR A 50 6.79 9.67 -0.62
C THR A 50 6.12 8.95 -1.79
N LYS A 51 5.50 9.69 -2.71
CA LYS A 51 4.96 9.11 -3.95
C LYS A 51 6.14 8.52 -4.75
N PRO A 52 6.08 7.25 -5.18
CA PRO A 52 7.11 6.69 -6.07
C PRO A 52 7.12 7.39 -7.44
N GLU A 53 8.29 7.44 -8.08
CA GLU A 53 8.50 8.12 -9.37
C GLU A 53 8.57 7.12 -10.53
N LEU A 54 8.07 7.54 -11.70
CA LEU A 54 8.05 6.72 -12.91
C LEU A 54 9.48 6.40 -13.37
N GLY A 55 9.72 5.15 -13.73
CA GLY A 55 11.03 4.67 -14.22
C GLY A 55 12.08 4.49 -13.13
N GLN A 56 11.76 4.75 -11.86
CA GLN A 56 12.65 4.50 -10.73
C GLN A 56 12.21 3.25 -9.95
N PRO A 57 13.16 2.51 -9.34
CA PRO A 57 12.83 1.46 -8.40
C PRO A 57 11.98 2.01 -7.25
N PHE A 58 11.04 1.19 -6.77
CA PHE A 58 10.25 1.59 -5.62
C PHE A 58 11.10 1.71 -4.35
N PRO A 59 10.89 2.78 -3.56
CA PRO A 59 11.48 2.84 -2.24
C PRO A 59 10.91 1.72 -1.36
N ASP A 60 11.63 1.37 -0.30
CA ASP A 60 11.12 0.36 0.64
C ASP A 60 9.75 0.79 1.20
N PRO A 61 8.71 -0.05 1.06
CA PRO A 61 7.39 0.27 1.58
C PRO A 61 7.43 0.31 3.12
N LEU A 62 6.74 1.31 3.68
CA LEU A 62 6.53 1.41 5.13
C LEU A 62 5.30 0.62 5.60
N ASN A 63 4.50 0.15 4.64
CA ASN A 63 3.32 -0.69 4.83
C ASN A 63 3.17 -1.63 3.63
N ASP A 64 2.91 -2.91 3.89
CA ASP A 64 2.82 -3.99 2.91
C ASP A 64 1.65 -4.93 3.28
N PHE A 65 0.43 -4.53 2.93
CA PHE A 65 -0.78 -5.29 3.27
C PHE A 65 -1.29 -6.10 2.10
N ILE A 66 -2.06 -7.16 2.40
CA ILE A 66 -3.01 -7.74 1.47
C ILE A 66 -4.41 -7.36 1.93
N VAL A 67 -5.13 -6.67 1.07
CA VAL A 67 -6.53 -6.30 1.28
C VAL A 67 -7.49 -7.11 0.42
N LYS A 68 -7.02 -8.20 -0.22
CA LYS A 68 -7.89 -9.15 -0.92
C LYS A 68 -8.74 -9.91 0.09
N GLY A 69 -10.06 -9.93 -0.15
CA GLY A 69 -11.01 -10.67 0.69
C GLY A 69 -11.29 -10.02 2.04
N VAL A 70 -10.92 -8.75 2.25
CA VAL A 70 -11.28 -8.02 3.46
C VAL A 70 -12.73 -7.54 3.39
N GLN A 71 -13.38 -7.49 4.55
CA GLN A 71 -14.72 -6.89 4.67
C GLN A 71 -14.59 -5.36 4.67
N VAL A 72 -15.32 -4.71 3.78
CA VAL A 72 -15.51 -3.25 3.85
C VAL A 72 -16.58 -2.98 4.90
N ASN A 73 -16.22 -2.23 5.93
CA ASN A 73 -17.16 -1.77 6.94
C ASN A 73 -17.60 -0.36 6.57
N GLU A 74 -18.90 -0.17 6.41
CA GLU A 74 -19.49 1.15 6.23
C GLU A 74 -19.56 1.85 7.58
N SER A 75 -19.03 3.07 7.66
CA SER A 75 -19.29 3.95 8.79
C SER A 75 -20.67 4.56 8.60
N ILE A 76 -21.55 4.43 9.60
CA ILE A 76 -22.83 5.14 9.70
C ILE A 76 -22.56 6.58 10.11
#